data_AF-A0A015K803-F1
#
_entry.id   AF-A0A015K803-F1
#
_cell.length_a   1.000
_cell.length_b   1.000
_cell.length_c   1.000
_cell.angle_alpha   90.00
_cell.angle_beta   90.00
_cell.angle_gamma   90.00
#
_symmetry.space_group_name_H-M   'P 1'
#
loop_
_entity.id
_entity.type
_entity.pdbx_description
1 polymer ?
#
loop_
_entity_poly.entity_id
_entity_poly.type
_entity_poly.pdbx_seq_one_letter_code
_entity_poly.pdbx_strand_id
1 'polypeptide(L)'
;MTNSNYYSVPSISQMEEWARVQTELKSKLIETDDLKFTKTIKEENGEQIVEFDELSYIGGVDLSFENNEENAIASLIVLKYPSLEVIYENFSSVKLSLPYIAGFLAFREVTPLLDLLRNLKKTNPDIFPQVIIVDGNGTLHPRRFGLASHLGVLANVPTIGVGKNFLQIDDGENLTMAHVKMAVKEKLKKGGDTYLLQGQSGVIWGAVCIKKRAQIYLRLINFIFYFLKAVRSLDNTTNPIFVSVGHRISLDTSIQIVLKCCRYRIPEPTRQADIRSREFIRNHTSDQSVQ
;
A
#
# COMPACT_ATOMS: atom_id res chain seq x y z
N MET A 1 -38.12 -10.17 6.47
CA MET A 1 -37.82 -8.80 6.94
C MET A 1 -36.44 -8.44 6.45
N THR A 2 -36.38 -7.85 5.26
CA THR A 2 -35.15 -7.43 4.58
C THR A 2 -34.71 -6.08 5.15
N ASN A 3 -33.61 -6.06 5.89
CA ASN A 3 -33.09 -4.85 6.51
C ASN A 3 -32.46 -3.95 5.43
N SER A 4 -33.23 -2.97 4.95
CA SER A 4 -32.95 -2.17 3.75
C SER A 4 -32.01 -0.96 3.97
N ASN A 5 -31.06 -1.03 4.89
CA ASN A 5 -30.24 0.13 5.26
C ASN A 5 -28.93 0.28 4.46
N TYR A 6 -28.74 -0.48 3.38
CA TYR A 6 -27.47 -0.48 2.62
C TYR A 6 -27.27 0.76 1.72
N TYR A 7 -28.22 1.71 1.68
CA TYR A 7 -28.22 2.83 0.73
C TYR A 7 -28.56 4.20 1.31
N SER A 8 -28.52 4.42 2.63
CA SER A 8 -28.59 5.80 3.11
C SER A 8 -27.28 6.50 2.71
N VAL A 9 -27.34 7.31 1.64
CA VAL A 9 -26.34 8.35 1.37
C VAL A 9 -26.07 9.04 2.71
N PRO A 10 -24.81 9.07 3.20
CA PRO A 10 -24.55 9.66 4.50
C PRO A 10 -25.04 11.09 4.51
N SER A 11 -25.62 11.47 5.64
CA SER A 11 -26.12 12.83 5.80
C SER A 11 -24.97 13.83 5.62
N ILE A 12 -25.33 15.06 5.24
CA ILE A 12 -24.37 16.17 5.18
C ILE A 12 -23.62 16.28 6.52
N SER A 13 -24.34 16.15 7.64
CA SER A 13 -23.74 16.16 8.98
C SER A 13 -22.72 15.04 9.21
N GLN A 14 -22.94 13.85 8.66
CA GLN A 14 -21.99 12.74 8.77
C GLN A 14 -20.73 12.99 7.94
N MET A 15 -20.88 13.57 6.74
CA MET A 15 -19.74 13.96 5.90
C MET A 15 -18.93 15.10 6.53
N GLU A 16 -19.60 16.08 7.13
CA GLU A 16 -18.96 17.17 7.88
C GLU A 16 -18.17 16.63 9.08
N GLU A 17 -18.75 15.68 9.81
CA GLU A 17 -18.07 15.04 10.95
C GLU A 17 -16.83 14.27 10.50
N TRP A 18 -16.92 13.49 9.43
CA TRP A 18 -15.75 12.81 8.86
C TRP A 18 -14.68 13.79 8.37
N ALA A 19 -15.09 14.91 7.76
CA ALA A 19 -14.15 15.95 7.35
C ALA A 19 -13.43 16.57 8.56
N ARG A 20 -14.14 16.78 9.67
CA ARG A 20 -13.59 17.26 10.94
C ARG A 20 -12.58 16.26 11.52
N VAL A 21 -12.97 14.99 11.64
CA VAL A 21 -12.10 13.92 12.15
C VAL A 21 -10.83 13.77 11.31
N GLN A 22 -10.94 13.79 9.97
CA GLN A 22 -9.75 13.77 9.11
C GLN A 22 -8.84 14.97 9.34
N THR A 23 -9.39 16.15 9.56
CA THR A 23 -8.59 17.36 9.82
C THR A 23 -7.85 17.25 11.14
N GLU A 24 -8.53 16.76 12.19
CA GLU A 24 -7.91 16.53 13.49
C GLU A 24 -6.79 15.49 13.41
N LEU A 25 -7.05 14.33 12.80
CA LEU A 25 -6.06 13.27 12.68
C LEU A 25 -4.90 13.67 11.76
N LYS A 26 -5.17 14.41 10.67
CA LYS A 26 -4.14 14.94 9.78
C LYS A 26 -3.19 15.89 10.51
N SER A 27 -3.67 16.65 11.51
CA SER A 27 -2.77 17.51 12.30
C SER A 27 -1.69 16.74 13.07
N LYS A 28 -1.88 15.42 13.25
CA LYS A 28 -0.95 14.50 13.92
C LYS A 28 -0.04 13.78 12.91
N LEU A 29 -0.18 14.04 11.61
CA LEU A 29 0.60 13.41 10.55
C LEU A 29 2.05 13.92 10.57
N ILE A 30 3.01 13.00 10.52
CA ILE A 30 4.44 13.30 10.38
C ILE A 30 4.89 12.79 9.01
N GLU A 31 5.45 13.68 8.18
CA GLU A 31 5.88 13.37 6.80
C GLU A 31 7.41 13.27 6.65
N THR A 32 8.13 13.21 7.76
CA THR A 32 9.59 13.08 7.84
C THR A 32 9.98 11.78 8.53
N ASP A 33 11.22 11.36 8.33
CA ASP A 33 11.75 10.16 9.00
C ASP A 33 11.82 10.37 10.51
N ASP A 34 11.05 9.56 11.22
CA ASP A 34 11.11 9.37 12.67
C ASP A 34 11.30 7.87 12.93
N LEU A 35 12.42 7.38 12.38
CA LEU A 35 12.72 5.97 12.24
C LEU A 35 13.94 5.62 13.08
N LYS A 36 13.83 4.53 13.84
CA LYS A 36 14.93 4.01 14.66
C LYS A 36 15.83 3.04 13.91
N PHE A 37 15.41 2.59 12.72
CA PHE A 37 16.05 1.50 11.98
C PHE A 37 16.83 1.96 10.75
N THR A 38 17.00 3.28 10.58
CA THR A 38 17.69 3.87 9.42
C THR A 38 18.98 4.56 9.86
N LYS A 39 20.02 4.40 9.05
CA LYS A 39 21.27 5.14 9.20
C LYS A 39 21.60 5.85 7.89
N THR A 40 21.82 7.17 7.95
CA THR A 40 22.27 7.95 6.79
C THR A 40 23.79 7.91 6.72
N ILE A 41 24.32 7.40 5.63
CA ILE A 41 25.74 7.42 5.29
C ILE A 41 25.96 8.48 4.22
N LYS A 42 26.96 9.33 4.44
CA LYS A 42 27.47 10.24 3.41
C LYS A 42 28.59 9.54 2.67
N GLU A 43 28.42 9.33 1.38
CA GLU A 43 29.48 8.83 0.51
C GLU A 43 30.51 9.93 0.20
N GLU A 44 31.68 9.51 -0.28
CA GLU A 44 32.79 10.41 -0.64
C GLU A 44 32.42 11.40 -1.77
N ASN A 45 31.46 11.02 -2.63
CA ASN A 45 30.92 11.87 -3.70
C ASN A 45 29.88 12.90 -3.20
N GLY A 46 29.54 12.88 -1.90
CA GLY A 46 28.51 13.74 -1.29
C GLY A 46 27.08 13.21 -1.35
N GLU A 47 26.85 12.04 -1.97
CA GLU A 47 25.55 11.37 -1.97
C GLU A 47 25.20 10.83 -0.57
N GLN A 48 23.90 10.83 -0.24
CA GLN A 48 23.39 10.26 1.00
C GLN A 48 22.68 8.94 0.72
N ILE A 49 23.19 7.87 1.32
CA ILE A 49 22.57 6.55 1.28
C ILE A 49 21.89 6.29 2.61
N VAL A 50 20.66 5.77 2.56
CA VAL A 50 19.95 5.29 3.75
C VAL A 50 20.11 3.77 3.83
N GLU A 51 20.76 3.31 4.89
CA GLU A 51 20.85 1.90 5.24
C GLU A 51 19.70 1.50 6.16
N PHE A 52 19.29 0.23 6.08
CA PHE A 52 18.15 -0.34 6.79
C PHE A 52 18.59 -1.53 7.67
N ASP A 53 19.80 -1.52 8.19
CA ASP A 53 20.43 -2.67 8.85
C ASP A 53 19.66 -3.16 10.09
N GLU A 54 18.96 -2.26 10.76
CA GLU A 54 18.13 -2.58 11.93
C GLU A 54 16.66 -2.86 11.57
N LEU A 55 16.30 -2.85 10.28
CA LEU A 55 14.96 -3.20 9.83
C LEU A 55 14.82 -4.73 9.80
N SER A 56 14.06 -5.27 10.72
CA SER A 56 13.84 -6.71 10.89
C SER A 56 12.50 -7.17 10.33
N TYR A 57 11.44 -6.38 10.50
CA TYR A 57 10.07 -6.78 10.13
C TYR A 57 9.31 -5.68 9.39
N ILE A 58 8.67 -6.08 8.29
CA ILE A 58 7.80 -5.22 7.48
C ILE A 58 6.39 -5.81 7.43
N GLY A 59 5.40 -4.96 7.69
CA GLY A 59 3.99 -5.30 7.61
C GLY A 59 3.41 -5.02 6.23
N GLY A 60 2.43 -5.80 5.83
CA GLY A 60 1.58 -5.57 4.67
C GLY A 60 0.12 -5.68 5.07
N VAL A 61 -0.70 -4.71 4.66
CA VAL A 61 -2.14 -4.75 4.90
C VAL A 61 -2.91 -4.53 3.61
N ASP A 62 -4.05 -5.22 3.49
CA ASP A 62 -5.00 -5.12 2.39
C ASP A 62 -6.42 -5.34 2.91
N LEU A 63 -7.40 -4.82 2.16
CA LEU A 63 -8.81 -5.11 2.34
C LEU A 63 -9.37 -5.66 1.02
N SER A 64 -9.61 -6.97 0.98
CA SER A 64 -10.10 -7.65 -0.21
C SER A 64 -11.60 -7.92 -0.10
N PHE A 65 -12.37 -7.42 -1.05
CA PHE A 65 -13.83 -7.60 -1.12
C PHE A 65 -14.20 -8.98 -1.67
N GLU A 66 -15.31 -9.52 -1.17
CA GLU A 66 -15.97 -10.69 -1.76
C GLU A 66 -16.67 -10.32 -3.09
N ASN A 67 -17.53 -11.19 -3.61
CA ASN A 67 -18.33 -10.90 -4.81
C ASN A 67 -19.37 -9.77 -4.61
N ASN A 68 -19.46 -9.20 -3.40
CA ASN A 68 -20.31 -8.07 -3.07
C ASN A 68 -19.46 -6.94 -2.44
N GLU A 69 -19.99 -5.72 -2.39
CA GLU A 69 -19.27 -4.58 -1.80
C GLU A 69 -19.45 -4.45 -0.27
N GLU A 70 -20.19 -5.38 0.35
CA GLU A 70 -20.50 -5.34 1.80
C GLU A 70 -19.50 -6.15 2.61
N ASN A 71 -19.08 -7.30 2.11
CA ASN A 71 -18.21 -8.22 2.81
C ASN A 71 -16.79 -8.07 2.29
N ALA A 72 -15.86 -7.93 3.21
CA ALA A 72 -14.45 -7.87 2.91
C ALA A 72 -13.62 -8.65 3.93
N ILE A 73 -12.44 -9.07 3.53
CA ILE A 73 -11.43 -9.66 4.38
C ILE A 73 -10.32 -8.64 4.57
N ALA A 74 -10.16 -8.18 5.81
CA ALA A 74 -8.99 -7.46 6.26
C ALA A 74 -7.84 -8.44 6.45
N SER A 75 -6.66 -8.13 5.94
CA SER A 75 -5.47 -8.96 6.11
C SER A 75 -4.30 -8.17 6.67
N LEU A 76 -3.53 -8.82 7.55
CA LEU A 76 -2.26 -8.34 8.07
C LEU A 76 -1.23 -9.45 7.90
N ILE A 77 -0.17 -9.15 7.14
CA ILE A 77 0.97 -10.04 6.92
C ILE A 77 2.22 -9.37 7.49
N VAL A 78 3.08 -10.15 8.17
CA VAL A 78 4.42 -9.69 8.58
C VAL A 78 5.48 -10.52 7.88
N LEU A 79 6.47 -9.84 7.33
CA LEU A 79 7.60 -10.44 6.65
C LEU A 79 8.91 -10.09 7.37
N LYS A 80 9.83 -11.04 7.43
CA LYS A 80 11.23 -10.75 7.76
C LYS A 80 11.85 -9.90 6.65
N TYR A 81 12.70 -8.96 7.02
CA TYR A 81 13.54 -8.18 6.12
C TYR A 81 15.02 -8.51 6.36
N PRO A 82 15.87 -8.60 5.31
CA PRO A 82 15.58 -8.39 3.89
C PRO A 82 15.06 -9.63 3.15
N SER A 83 14.87 -10.76 3.83
CA SER A 83 14.52 -12.04 3.19
C SER A 83 13.11 -12.06 2.57
N LEU A 84 12.21 -11.15 2.96
CA LEU A 84 10.81 -11.10 2.56
C LEU A 84 10.12 -12.47 2.71
N GLU A 85 10.47 -13.20 3.77
CA GLU A 85 9.83 -14.44 4.20
C GLU A 85 8.63 -14.08 5.08
N VAL A 86 7.44 -14.61 4.77
CA VAL A 86 6.24 -14.42 5.58
C VAL A 86 6.38 -15.20 6.88
N ILE A 87 6.23 -14.53 8.02
CA ILE A 87 6.33 -15.13 9.36
C ILE A 87 5.04 -15.05 10.17
N TYR A 88 4.08 -14.25 9.72
CA TYR A 88 2.79 -14.07 10.37
C TYR A 88 1.75 -13.66 9.35
N GLU A 89 0.54 -14.17 9.55
CA GLU A 89 -0.65 -13.80 8.81
C GLU A 89 -1.86 -13.80 9.76
N ASN A 90 -2.74 -12.83 9.58
CA ASN A 90 -4.00 -12.76 10.31
C ASN A 90 -5.07 -12.13 9.42
N PHE A 91 -6.30 -12.63 9.54
CA PHE A 91 -7.44 -12.25 8.71
C PHE A 91 -8.64 -11.94 9.59
N SER A 92 -9.44 -10.97 9.17
CA SER A 92 -10.72 -10.66 9.82
C SER A 92 -11.79 -10.48 8.75
N SER A 93 -12.89 -11.22 8.88
CA SER A 93 -14.09 -11.01 8.07
C SER A 93 -14.82 -9.78 8.57
N VAL A 94 -15.08 -8.84 7.67
CA VAL A 94 -15.67 -7.55 7.95
C VAL A 94 -16.91 -7.37 7.11
N LYS A 95 -18.01 -6.97 7.75
CA LYS A 95 -19.16 -6.42 7.04
C LYS A 95 -19.12 -4.89 7.11
N LEU A 96 -18.86 -4.27 5.98
CA LEU A 96 -18.84 -2.82 5.81
C LEU A 96 -20.28 -2.30 5.74
N SER A 97 -20.60 -1.34 6.60
CA SER A 97 -21.92 -0.74 6.73
C SER A 97 -22.08 0.59 5.97
N LEU A 98 -20.98 1.13 5.45
CA LEU A 98 -20.94 2.44 4.79
C LEU A 98 -20.73 2.26 3.28
N PRO A 99 -21.35 3.09 2.42
CA PRO A 99 -21.13 3.06 0.98
C PRO A 99 -19.75 3.63 0.60
N TYR A 100 -19.28 3.34 -0.62
CA TYR A 100 -18.05 3.93 -1.16
C TYR A 100 -18.23 5.42 -1.40
N ILE A 101 -17.41 6.24 -0.74
CA ILE A 101 -17.40 7.69 -0.94
C ILE A 101 -15.97 8.14 -1.19
N ALA A 102 -15.76 8.71 -2.37
CA ALA A 102 -14.48 9.27 -2.76
C ALA A 102 -14.01 10.29 -1.72
N GLY A 103 -12.77 10.15 -1.25
CA GLY A 103 -12.20 11.00 -0.20
C GLY A 103 -12.42 10.53 1.24
N PHE A 104 -13.32 9.56 1.48
CA PHE A 104 -13.67 9.06 2.82
C PHE A 104 -13.51 7.54 2.97
N LEU A 105 -12.92 6.86 1.98
CA LEU A 105 -12.71 5.41 1.98
C LEU A 105 -12.09 4.89 3.28
N ALA A 106 -11.13 5.63 3.85
CA ALA A 106 -10.44 5.23 5.07
C ALA A 106 -11.38 4.96 6.26
N PHE A 107 -12.53 5.63 6.37
CA PHE A 107 -13.50 5.37 7.45
C PHE A 107 -14.15 3.99 7.37
N ARG A 108 -14.18 3.37 6.18
CA ARG A 108 -14.67 2.00 5.98
C ARG A 108 -13.61 0.97 6.41
N GLU A 109 -12.35 1.26 6.11
CA GLU A 109 -11.31 0.24 6.04
C GLU A 109 -10.32 0.30 7.21
N VAL A 110 -10.18 1.46 7.87
CA VAL A 110 -9.12 1.66 8.88
C VAL A 110 -9.35 0.83 10.14
N THR A 111 -10.61 0.71 10.60
CA THR A 111 -10.92 0.05 11.88
C THR A 111 -10.53 -1.43 11.88
N PRO A 112 -10.95 -2.25 10.89
CA PRO A 112 -10.53 -3.66 10.83
C PRO A 112 -9.01 -3.85 10.76
N LEU A 113 -8.32 -3.02 9.97
CA LEU A 113 -6.86 -3.09 9.84
C LEU A 113 -6.15 -2.71 11.16
N LEU A 114 -6.67 -1.68 11.84
CA LEU A 114 -6.15 -1.24 13.13
C LEU A 114 -6.35 -2.30 14.21
N ASP A 115 -7.47 -3.02 14.19
CA ASP A 115 -7.75 -4.08 15.16
C ASP A 115 -6.82 -5.29 14.96
N LEU A 116 -6.49 -5.64 13.71
CA LEU A 116 -5.46 -6.65 13.41
C LEU A 116 -4.09 -6.23 13.97
N LEU A 117 -3.69 -4.97 13.78
CA LEU A 117 -2.43 -4.45 14.31
C LEU A 117 -2.41 -4.44 15.85
N ARG A 118 -3.50 -4.01 16.49
CA ARG A 118 -3.63 -4.03 17.95
C ARG A 118 -3.57 -5.45 18.50
N ASN A 119 -4.19 -6.40 17.82
CA ASN A 119 -4.13 -7.81 18.18
C ASN A 119 -2.69 -8.32 18.11
N LEU A 120 -2.00 -8.13 16.98
CA LEU A 120 -0.60 -8.52 16.83
C LEU A 120 0.29 -7.91 17.90
N LYS A 121 0.14 -6.60 18.17
CA LYS A 121 0.92 -5.90 19.20
C LYS A 121 0.71 -6.49 20.59
N LYS A 122 -0.48 -7.02 20.88
CA LYS A 122 -0.82 -7.65 22.15
C LYS A 122 -0.34 -9.10 22.24
N THR A 123 -0.45 -9.88 21.15
CA THR A 123 -0.19 -11.33 21.18
C THR A 123 1.24 -11.69 20.84
N ASN A 124 1.89 -10.93 19.94
CA ASN A 124 3.24 -11.22 19.45
C ASN A 124 4.03 -9.90 19.23
N PRO A 125 4.32 -9.13 20.30
CA PRO A 125 4.99 -7.83 20.18
C PRO A 125 6.39 -7.92 19.56
N ASP A 126 7.10 -9.03 19.74
CA ASP A 126 8.48 -9.22 19.26
C ASP A 126 8.60 -9.24 17.73
N ILE A 127 7.51 -9.53 17.04
CA ILE A 127 7.44 -9.54 15.57
C ILE A 127 6.61 -8.37 15.03
N PHE A 128 6.33 -7.35 15.87
CA PHE A 128 5.57 -6.20 15.42
C PHE A 128 6.35 -5.43 14.34
N PRO A 129 5.73 -5.14 13.17
CA PRO A 129 6.45 -4.53 12.06
C PRO A 129 6.91 -3.11 12.38
N GLN A 130 8.13 -2.78 11.98
CA GLN A 130 8.70 -1.44 12.16
C GLN A 130 8.15 -0.44 11.14
N VAL A 131 7.67 -0.93 9.99
CA VAL A 131 7.00 -0.16 8.95
C VAL A 131 5.92 -1.02 8.31
N ILE A 132 4.79 -0.41 7.95
CA ILE A 132 3.65 -1.09 7.33
C ILE A 132 3.40 -0.50 5.94
N ILE A 133 3.38 -1.36 4.92
CA ILE A 133 2.97 -0.99 3.56
C ILE A 133 1.47 -1.28 3.42
N VAL A 134 0.72 -0.25 3.03
CA VAL A 134 -0.74 -0.28 2.91
C VAL A 134 -1.11 -0.29 1.44
N ASP A 135 -1.96 -1.23 1.01
CA ASP A 135 -2.59 -1.19 -0.33
C ASP A 135 -3.64 -0.08 -0.36
N GLY A 136 -3.18 1.14 -0.66
CA GLY A 136 -3.98 2.35 -0.55
C GLY A 136 -3.11 3.60 -0.51
N ASN A 137 -3.74 4.77 -0.63
CA ASN A 137 -3.03 6.04 -0.64
C ASN A 137 -2.77 6.58 0.77
N GLY A 138 -1.68 7.33 0.94
CA GLY A 138 -1.41 8.18 2.10
C GLY A 138 -1.64 9.66 1.77
N THR A 139 -0.57 10.45 1.64
CA THR A 139 -0.63 11.87 1.26
C THR A 139 -1.11 12.11 -0.17
N LEU A 140 -1.01 11.13 -1.08
CA LEU A 140 -1.55 11.19 -2.44
C LEU A 140 -3.07 10.99 -2.41
N HIS A 141 -3.78 11.95 -1.85
CA HIS A 141 -5.21 11.89 -1.56
C HIS A 141 -5.76 13.32 -1.58
N PRO A 142 -6.98 13.63 -2.07
CA PRO A 142 -7.50 15.00 -2.16
C PRO A 142 -7.40 15.82 -0.88
N ARG A 143 -7.48 15.16 0.29
CA ARG A 143 -7.36 15.80 1.61
C ARG A 143 -5.97 15.66 2.26
N ARG A 144 -4.99 15.09 1.54
CA ARG A 144 -3.65 14.68 2.00
C ARG A 144 -3.70 13.71 3.20
N PHE A 145 -4.73 12.87 3.25
CA PHE A 145 -5.00 12.00 4.40
C PHE A 145 -5.79 10.76 3.99
N GLY A 146 -5.14 9.90 3.18
CA GLY A 146 -5.69 8.62 2.75
C GLY A 146 -5.58 7.52 3.83
N LEU A 147 -5.93 6.29 3.45
CA LEU A 147 -5.93 5.13 4.34
C LEU A 147 -4.59 4.91 5.05
N ALA A 148 -3.47 5.00 4.32
CA ALA A 148 -2.15 4.74 4.91
C ALA A 148 -1.80 5.77 6.00
N SER A 149 -2.13 7.04 5.77
CA SER A 149 -1.96 8.12 6.75
C SER A 149 -2.88 7.96 7.94
N HIS A 150 -4.15 7.62 7.69
CA HIS A 150 -5.14 7.39 8.74
C HIS A 150 -4.74 6.24 9.65
N LEU A 151 -4.39 5.08 9.07
CA LEU A 151 -3.93 3.91 9.82
C LEU A 151 -2.66 4.21 10.60
N GLY A 152 -1.68 4.88 9.98
CA GLY A 152 -0.40 5.20 10.60
C GLY A 152 -0.54 6.11 11.82
N VAL A 153 -1.36 7.16 11.71
CA VAL A 153 -1.64 8.07 12.84
C VAL A 153 -2.33 7.33 13.99
N LEU A 154 -3.33 6.50 13.71
CA LEU A 154 -4.05 5.76 14.76
C LEU A 154 -3.22 4.64 15.40
N ALA A 155 -2.39 3.96 14.62
CA ALA A 155 -1.50 2.90 15.11
C ALA A 155 -0.24 3.48 15.78
N ASN A 156 0.12 4.72 15.47
CA ASN A 156 1.39 5.37 15.80
C ASN A 156 2.61 4.55 15.34
N VAL A 157 2.58 4.15 14.06
CA VAL A 157 3.61 3.30 13.41
C VAL A 157 3.92 3.89 12.05
N PRO A 158 5.18 3.80 11.57
CA PRO A 158 5.51 4.19 10.22
C PRO A 158 4.67 3.46 9.17
N THR A 159 4.01 4.23 8.29
CA THR A 159 3.19 3.65 7.20
C THR A 159 3.56 4.24 5.85
N ILE A 160 3.44 3.43 4.81
CA ILE A 160 3.65 3.82 3.41
C ILE A 160 2.40 3.45 2.62
N GLY A 161 1.85 4.38 1.85
CA GLY A 161 0.76 4.10 0.93
C GLY A 161 1.27 3.66 -0.44
N VAL A 162 0.80 2.52 -0.94
CA VAL A 162 1.11 2.02 -2.28
C VAL A 162 -0.18 1.80 -3.07
N GLY A 163 -0.44 2.70 -4.02
CA GLY A 163 -1.58 2.61 -4.94
C GLY A 163 -1.24 1.88 -6.25
N LYS A 164 -2.17 1.05 -6.73
CA LYS A 164 -2.08 0.38 -8.05
C LYS A 164 -2.51 1.27 -9.22
N ASN A 165 -3.28 2.32 -8.94
CA ASN A 165 -3.84 3.28 -9.88
C ASN A 165 -3.57 4.71 -9.38
N PHE A 166 -3.45 5.66 -10.31
CA PHE A 166 -3.31 7.07 -9.96
C PHE A 166 -4.64 7.63 -9.46
N LEU A 167 -4.62 8.26 -8.28
CA LEU A 167 -5.73 9.06 -7.78
C LEU A 167 -5.53 10.50 -8.25
N GLN A 168 -6.43 10.99 -9.10
CA GLN A 168 -6.35 12.35 -9.62
C GLN A 168 -6.47 13.36 -8.47
N ILE A 169 -5.56 14.33 -8.47
CA ILE A 169 -5.51 15.41 -7.48
C ILE A 169 -5.79 16.72 -8.21
N ASP A 170 -6.67 17.52 -7.62
CA ASP A 170 -6.98 18.86 -8.10
C ASP A 170 -5.96 19.87 -7.57
N ASP A 171 -4.74 19.79 -8.09
CA ASP A 171 -3.64 20.72 -7.81
C ASP A 171 -2.89 21.01 -9.12
N GLY A 172 -3.68 21.39 -10.12
CA GLY A 172 -3.19 21.84 -11.42
C GLY A 172 -3.04 20.76 -12.49
N GLU A 173 -2.63 21.20 -13.68
CA GLU A 173 -2.60 20.36 -14.88
C GLU A 173 -1.61 19.19 -14.77
N ASN A 174 -0.52 19.35 -14.00
CA ASN A 174 0.53 18.35 -13.85
C ASN A 174 0.07 17.05 -13.15
N LEU A 175 -1.05 17.09 -12.41
CA LEU A 175 -1.59 15.95 -11.66
C LEU A 175 -2.86 15.36 -12.30
N THR A 176 -2.93 15.39 -13.63
CA THR A 176 -3.94 14.63 -14.39
C THR A 176 -3.39 13.27 -14.82
N MET A 177 -4.30 12.31 -15.04
CA MET A 177 -3.93 10.97 -15.53
C MET A 177 -3.17 11.03 -16.88
N ALA A 178 -3.50 12.01 -17.75
CA ALA A 178 -2.84 12.18 -19.03
C ALA A 178 -1.36 12.59 -18.85
N HIS A 179 -1.11 13.62 -18.03
CA HIS A 179 0.25 14.06 -17.74
C HIS A 179 1.08 12.99 -17.02
N VAL A 180 0.48 12.30 -16.04
CA VAL A 180 1.15 11.20 -15.33
C VAL A 180 1.53 10.08 -16.30
N LYS A 181 0.63 9.66 -17.20
CA LYS A 181 0.94 8.64 -18.22
C LYS A 181 2.06 9.08 -19.16
N MET A 182 2.05 10.34 -19.59
CA MET A 182 3.11 10.92 -20.42
C MET A 182 4.45 10.90 -19.68
N ALA A 183 4.50 11.41 -18.45
CA ALA A 183 5.71 11.45 -17.63
C ALA A 183 6.27 10.05 -17.36
N VAL A 184 5.42 9.06 -17.07
CA VAL A 184 5.84 7.65 -16.93
C VAL A 184 6.47 7.15 -18.22
N LYS A 185 5.84 7.39 -19.37
CA LYS A 185 6.38 6.94 -20.66
C LYS A 185 7.72 7.60 -20.98
N GLU A 186 7.90 8.87 -20.63
CA GLU A 186 9.09 9.66 -20.96
C GLU A 186 10.25 9.46 -19.99
N LYS A 187 9.98 9.43 -18.68
CA LYS A 187 10.99 9.50 -17.63
C LYS A 187 11.32 8.14 -17.02
N LEU A 188 10.40 7.18 -17.03
CA LEU A 188 10.57 5.88 -16.37
C LEU A 188 10.92 4.80 -17.41
N LYS A 189 12.22 4.57 -17.61
CA LYS A 189 12.77 3.65 -18.62
C LYS A 189 13.33 2.36 -18.02
N LYS A 190 13.86 2.41 -16.81
CA LYS A 190 14.53 1.31 -16.09
C LYS A 190 13.83 1.02 -14.76
N GLY A 191 14.01 -0.19 -14.25
CA GLY A 191 13.49 -0.55 -12.93
C GLY A 191 14.21 0.25 -11.85
N GLY A 192 13.45 0.84 -10.93
CA GLY A 192 13.95 1.77 -9.93
C GLY A 192 13.80 3.24 -10.31
N ASP A 193 13.47 3.57 -11.57
CA ASP A 193 13.19 4.96 -11.97
C ASP A 193 11.96 5.49 -11.22
N THR A 194 12.07 6.74 -10.79
CA THR A 194 11.06 7.45 -10.01
C THR A 194 10.68 8.77 -10.69
N TYR A 195 9.42 9.18 -10.54
CA TYR A 195 8.97 10.51 -10.94
C TYR A 195 8.13 11.12 -9.82
N LEU A 196 8.55 12.28 -9.32
CA LEU A 196 7.85 13.00 -8.27
C LEU A 196 6.57 13.65 -8.81
N LEU A 197 5.47 13.43 -8.10
CA LEU A 197 4.16 14.00 -8.40
C LEU A 197 4.04 15.37 -7.71
N GLN A 198 4.60 16.39 -8.36
CA GLN A 198 4.55 17.77 -7.88
C GLN A 198 3.34 18.50 -8.49
N GLY A 199 2.50 19.08 -7.64
CA GLY A 199 1.37 19.92 -8.06
C GLY A 199 1.81 21.34 -8.42
N GLN A 200 0.89 22.13 -8.98
CA GLN A 200 1.15 23.54 -9.31
C GLN A 200 1.43 24.38 -8.06
N SER A 201 0.88 24.00 -6.90
CA SER A 201 1.20 24.60 -5.60
C SER A 201 2.66 24.43 -5.17
N GLY A 202 3.45 23.58 -5.85
CA GLY A 202 4.80 23.19 -5.47
C GLY A 202 4.86 22.01 -4.50
N VAL A 203 3.71 21.59 -3.94
CA VAL A 203 3.61 20.43 -3.03
C VAL A 203 3.93 19.13 -3.78
N ILE A 204 4.73 18.27 -3.15
CA ILE A 204 4.97 16.89 -3.63
C ILE A 204 3.94 15.98 -2.97
N TRP A 205 3.10 15.32 -3.77
CA TRP A 205 2.00 14.49 -3.31
C TRP A 205 2.38 13.02 -3.12
N GLY A 206 3.40 12.58 -3.86
CA GLY A 206 3.93 11.24 -3.85
C GLY A 206 4.90 11.04 -5.02
N ALA A 207 5.15 9.79 -5.37
CA ALA A 207 5.99 9.43 -6.49
C ALA A 207 5.41 8.27 -7.29
N VAL A 208 5.77 8.22 -8.56
CA VAL A 208 5.49 7.10 -9.45
C VAL A 208 6.75 6.27 -9.57
N CYS A 209 6.63 4.96 -9.37
CA CYS A 209 7.76 4.04 -9.44
C CYS A 209 7.45 2.90 -10.42
N ILE A 210 8.45 2.49 -11.20
CA ILE A 210 8.39 1.22 -11.94
C ILE A 210 9.47 0.27 -11.42
N LYS A 211 9.13 -1.01 -11.28
CA LYS A 211 10.12 -2.07 -11.18
C LYS A 211 9.94 -2.98 -12.39
N LYS A 212 10.95 -3.02 -13.27
CA LYS A 212 11.01 -4.05 -14.32
C LYS A 212 11.38 -5.37 -13.66
N ARG A 213 10.70 -6.45 -14.07
CA ARG A 213 11.09 -7.81 -13.69
C ARG A 213 12.57 -7.97 -14.07
N ALA A 214 13.42 -8.38 -13.13
CA ALA A 214 14.78 -8.77 -13.47
C ALA A 214 14.65 -9.87 -14.54
N GLN A 215 15.17 -9.62 -15.75
CA GLN A 215 15.46 -10.71 -16.66
C GLN A 215 16.48 -11.57 -15.92
N ILE A 216 16.00 -12.64 -15.29
CA ILE A 216 16.86 -13.71 -14.82
C ILE A 216 17.63 -14.11 -16.08
N TYR A 217 18.93 -13.85 -16.07
CA TYR A 217 19.86 -14.38 -17.04
C TYR A 217 19.76 -15.91 -16.96
N LEU A 218 18.84 -16.49 -17.74
CA LEU A 218 18.81 -17.91 -18.11
C LEU A 218 19.94 -18.15 -19.12
N ARG A 219 21.17 -17.87 -18.69
CA ARG A 219 22.38 -18.15 -19.46
C ARG A 219 23.21 -19.12 -18.64
N LEU A 220 22.66 -20.31 -18.39
CA LEU A 220 23.41 -21.55 -18.10
C LEU A 220 22.60 -22.85 -17.96
N ILE A 221 21.29 -22.90 -18.25
CA ILE A 221 20.56 -24.18 -18.35
C ILE A 221 19.66 -24.17 -19.58
N ASN A 222 20.29 -24.23 -20.76
CA ASN A 222 19.65 -24.69 -21.99
C ASN A 222 19.84 -26.21 -22.05
N PHE A 223 18.93 -26.97 -21.45
CA PHE A 223 18.52 -28.31 -21.89
C PHE A 223 17.48 -28.81 -20.90
N ILE A 224 16.36 -29.33 -21.38
CA ILE A 224 15.33 -30.04 -20.60
C ILE A 224 14.43 -29.11 -19.76
N PHE A 225 13.47 -28.44 -20.39
CA PHE A 225 12.07 -28.36 -19.92
C PHE A 225 11.22 -27.75 -21.05
N TYR A 226 11.28 -28.39 -22.22
CA TYR A 226 10.16 -28.35 -23.16
C TYR A 226 9.01 -29.13 -22.51
N PHE A 227 7.78 -28.62 -22.62
CA PHE A 227 6.52 -29.17 -22.05
C PHE A 227 6.20 -28.79 -20.59
N LEU A 228 5.76 -27.55 -20.38
CA LEU A 228 4.49 -27.30 -19.69
C LEU A 228 4.00 -25.88 -20.05
N LYS A 229 2.76 -25.81 -20.52
CA LYS A 229 2.03 -24.62 -20.98
C LYS A 229 2.21 -23.43 -20.01
N ALA A 230 3.12 -22.51 -20.33
CA ALA A 230 3.08 -21.13 -19.85
C ALA A 230 2.83 -20.26 -21.08
N VAL A 231 1.56 -19.90 -21.27
CA VAL A 231 1.17 -18.82 -22.18
C VAL A 231 2.01 -17.61 -21.83
N ARG A 232 2.85 -17.23 -22.79
CA ARG A 232 3.57 -15.97 -22.98
C ARG A 232 2.82 -14.79 -22.35
N SER A 233 3.04 -14.50 -21.07
CA SER A 233 2.69 -13.19 -20.51
C SER A 233 3.86 -12.27 -20.86
N LEU A 234 3.61 -11.40 -21.83
CA LEU A 234 4.59 -10.49 -22.41
C LEU A 234 5.43 -9.76 -21.35
N ASP A 235 6.71 -9.62 -21.63
CA ASP A 235 7.72 -8.77 -20.95
C ASP A 235 7.40 -7.25 -21.00
N ASN A 236 6.12 -6.83 -21.02
CA ASN A 236 5.69 -5.48 -21.36
C ASN A 236 4.85 -4.75 -20.31
N THR A 237 4.63 -5.31 -19.10
CA THR A 237 3.81 -4.57 -18.12
C THR A 237 4.61 -3.41 -17.51
N THR A 238 4.35 -2.19 -18.01
CA THR A 238 4.92 -0.91 -17.56
C THR A 238 4.05 -0.21 -16.52
N ASN A 239 3.01 -0.88 -16.01
CA ASN A 239 2.06 -0.27 -15.08
C ASN A 239 2.76 0.12 -13.78
N PRO A 240 2.86 1.42 -13.47
CA PRO A 240 3.57 1.86 -12.30
C PRO A 240 2.82 1.52 -11.02
N ILE A 241 3.50 1.72 -9.90
CA ILE A 241 2.88 1.88 -8.58
C ILE A 241 3.05 3.33 -8.13
N PHE A 242 2.13 3.78 -7.29
CA PHE A 242 2.10 5.14 -6.75
C PHE A 242 2.45 5.06 -5.27
N VAL A 243 3.58 5.64 -4.89
CA VAL A 243 4.07 5.65 -3.52
C VAL A 243 3.73 7.00 -2.90
N SER A 244 3.21 7.00 -1.69
CA SER A 244 2.94 8.20 -0.92
C SER A 244 3.25 7.99 0.54
N VAL A 245 3.58 9.08 1.23
CA VAL A 245 3.85 9.05 2.66
C VAL A 245 2.58 8.63 3.39
N GLY A 246 2.68 7.62 4.24
CA GLY A 246 1.62 7.30 5.19
C GLY A 246 1.82 8.14 6.46
N HIS A 247 2.77 7.79 7.31
CA HIS A 247 3.03 8.46 8.60
C HIS A 247 4.45 8.14 9.10
N ARG A 248 5.13 9.09 9.77
CA ARG A 248 6.47 8.95 10.42
C ARG A 248 7.58 8.43 9.52
N ILE A 249 7.47 8.69 8.22
CA ILE A 249 8.44 8.31 7.20
C ILE A 249 8.47 9.37 6.11
N SER A 250 9.64 9.68 5.58
CA SER A 250 9.81 10.58 4.43
C SER A 250 9.40 9.89 3.12
N LEU A 251 9.12 10.69 2.09
CA LEU A 251 8.80 10.14 0.77
C LEU A 251 10.00 9.38 0.17
N ASP A 252 11.20 9.90 0.34
CA ASP A 252 12.42 9.29 -0.20
C ASP A 252 12.67 7.92 0.45
N THR A 253 12.60 7.84 1.78
CA THR A 253 12.73 6.57 2.52
C THR A 253 11.59 5.61 2.17
N SER A 254 10.36 6.12 2.01
CA SER A 254 9.22 5.31 1.56
C SER A 254 9.47 4.63 0.22
N ILE A 255 9.96 5.39 -0.77
CA ILE A 255 10.29 4.88 -2.11
C ILE A 255 11.37 3.80 -2.02
N GLN A 256 12.43 4.04 -1.24
CA GLN A 256 13.54 3.09 -1.09
C GLN A 256 13.06 1.77 -0.48
N ILE A 257 12.29 1.81 0.62
CA ILE A 257 11.73 0.61 1.25
C ILE A 257 10.82 -0.14 0.27
N VAL A 258 9.88 0.56 -0.37
CA VAL A 258 8.96 -0.03 -1.36
C VAL A 258 9.74 -0.73 -2.47
N LEU A 259 10.73 -0.07 -3.07
CA LEU A 259 11.53 -0.64 -4.14
C LEU A 259 12.34 -1.86 -3.69
N LYS A 260 12.89 -1.86 -2.46
CA LYS A 260 13.59 -3.02 -1.88
C LYS A 260 12.63 -4.18 -1.57
N CYS A 261 11.37 -3.90 -1.24
CA CYS A 261 10.33 -4.90 -1.01
C CYS A 261 9.70 -5.49 -2.29
N CYS A 262 9.88 -4.87 -3.45
CA CYS A 262 9.30 -5.36 -4.70
C CYS A 262 10.12 -6.53 -5.29
N ARG A 263 9.71 -7.79 -5.18
CA ARG A 263 10.24 -8.87 -6.05
C ARG A 263 9.65 -8.83 -7.46
N TYR A 264 8.42 -8.32 -7.55
CA TYR A 264 7.65 -8.14 -8.78
C TYR A 264 7.24 -6.66 -8.91
N ARG A 265 6.12 -6.37 -9.58
CA ARG A 265 5.53 -5.02 -9.67
C ARG A 265 5.08 -4.50 -8.29
N ILE A 266 4.37 -5.34 -7.53
CA ILE A 266 3.78 -5.00 -6.23
C ILE A 266 4.75 -5.41 -5.12
N PRO A 267 4.93 -4.60 -4.06
CA PRO A 267 5.74 -4.96 -2.90
C PRO A 267 5.29 -6.28 -2.28
N GLU A 268 6.24 -7.12 -1.86
CA GLU A 268 5.91 -8.42 -1.24
C GLU A 268 4.91 -8.30 -0.10
N PRO A 269 5.00 -7.33 0.84
CA PRO A 269 4.03 -7.25 1.94
C PRO A 269 2.57 -7.12 1.49
N THR A 270 2.26 -6.17 0.61
CA THR A 270 0.87 -5.99 0.10
C THR A 270 0.49 -7.05 -0.91
N ARG A 271 1.44 -7.58 -1.70
CA ARG A 271 1.19 -8.70 -2.62
C ARG A 271 0.76 -9.96 -1.86
N GLN A 272 1.44 -10.27 -0.75
CA GLN A 272 1.14 -11.43 0.08
C GLN A 272 -0.18 -11.23 0.84
N ALA A 273 -0.48 -9.99 1.26
CA ALA A 273 -1.76 -9.63 1.87
C ALA A 273 -2.94 -9.84 0.93
N ASP A 274 -2.85 -9.39 -0.33
CA ASP A 274 -3.89 -9.56 -1.37
C ASP A 274 -4.05 -11.03 -1.80
N ILE A 275 -2.96 -11.78 -1.96
CA ILE A 275 -3.05 -13.19 -2.39
C ILE A 275 -3.74 -14.04 -1.33
N ARG A 276 -3.34 -13.89 -0.06
CA ARG A 276 -3.86 -14.72 1.03
C ARG A 276 -5.26 -14.33 1.44
N SER A 277 -5.62 -13.04 1.44
CA SER A 277 -6.99 -12.61 1.70
C SER A 277 -7.94 -13.19 0.64
N ARG A 278 -7.54 -13.17 -0.64
CA ARG A 278 -8.33 -13.80 -1.72
C ARG A 278 -8.40 -15.31 -1.61
N GLU A 279 -7.34 -15.98 -1.14
CA GLU A 279 -7.36 -17.41 -0.85
C GLU A 279 -8.30 -17.75 0.31
N PHE A 280 -8.27 -16.95 1.37
CA PHE A 280 -9.18 -17.03 2.49
C PHE A 280 -10.65 -16.92 2.03
N ILE A 281 -10.97 -15.92 1.19
CA ILE A 281 -12.31 -15.77 0.60
C ILE A 281 -12.74 -17.02 -0.16
N ARG A 282 -11.87 -17.56 -1.02
CA ARG A 282 -12.19 -18.75 -1.85
C ARG A 282 -12.52 -19.96 -0.98
N ASN A 283 -11.70 -20.23 0.04
CA ASN A 283 -11.87 -21.41 0.90
C ASN A 283 -13.14 -21.32 1.75
N HIS A 284 -13.47 -20.13 2.28
CA HIS A 284 -14.66 -19.95 3.10
C HIS A 284 -15.96 -19.86 2.28
N THR A 285 -15.88 -19.44 1.01
CA THR A 285 -17.04 -19.47 0.10
C THR A 285 -17.36 -20.89 -0.37
N SER A 286 -16.34 -21.72 -0.62
CA SER A 286 -16.55 -23.12 -0.99
C SER A 286 -17.22 -23.93 0.12
N ASP A 287 -16.85 -23.71 1.38
CA ASP A 287 -17.44 -24.42 2.52
C ASP A 287 -18.93 -24.07 2.73
N GLN A 288 -19.36 -22.85 2.40
CA GLN A 288 -20.76 -22.43 2.47
C GLN A 288 -21.63 -22.97 1.32
N SER A 289 -21.03 -23.40 0.21
CA SER A 289 -21.75 -23.98 -0.94
C SER A 289 -21.99 -25.49 -0.85
N VAL A 290 -21.42 -26.14 0.17
CA VAL A 290 -21.48 -27.59 0.40
C VAL A 290 -22.39 -27.94 1.60
N GLN A 291 -22.95 -26.95 2.29
CA GLN A 291 -23.99 -27.10 3.33
C GLN A 291 -25.37 -26.72 2.80
#